data_AF-A0A9E3N2N7-F1
#
_entry.id   AF-A0A9E3N2N7-F1
#
_cell.length_a   1.000
_cell.length_b   1.000
_cell.length_c   1.000
_cell.angle_alpha   90.00
_cell.angle_beta   90.00
_cell.angle_gamma   90.00
#
_symmetry.space_group_name_H-M   'P 1'
#
loop_
_entity.id
_entity.type
_entity.pdbx_description
1 polymer ?
#
loop_
_entity_poly.entity_id
_entity_poly.type
_entity_poly.pdbx_seq_one_letter_code
_entity_poly.pdbx_strand_id
1 'polypeptide(L)'
;MNATTDSPALATRPKAPRSAYQTALVVASWTALCGVSIACIAWLWGPRVESLVALQRLHAYKQVTGYCLVGLLSFDLSLALIKRRLIGGGAQRALQLAHRFLGLTMLVLLVMHAGFAHAGFLHATFAVTMLVVAAGALLNLLPAKRLGTWGQWTTALHICAGCLLAALGVMHLYFVYAYAE
;
A
#
# COMPACT_ATOMS: atom_id res chain seq x y z
N MET A 1 -3.21 61.08 30.85
CA MET A 1 -3.25 59.71 31.42
C MET A 1 -3.79 58.78 30.34
N ASN A 2 -2.92 58.11 29.58
CA ASN A 2 -3.30 57.09 28.61
C ASN A 2 -2.71 55.76 29.10
N ALA A 3 -3.58 54.83 29.51
CA ALA A 3 -3.20 53.48 29.85
C ALA A 3 -3.22 52.63 28.57
N THR A 4 -2.04 52.25 28.10
CA THR A 4 -1.83 51.23 27.07
C THR A 4 -2.20 49.86 27.65
N THR A 5 -3.29 49.27 27.14
CA THR A 5 -3.66 47.89 27.43
C THR A 5 -2.85 46.94 26.55
N ASP A 6 -1.80 46.36 27.14
CA ASP A 6 -1.06 45.25 26.56
C ASP A 6 -1.97 44.02 26.45
N SER A 7 -2.24 43.60 25.21
CA SER A 7 -2.87 42.29 24.95
C SER A 7 -1.87 41.18 25.26
N PRO A 8 -2.20 40.19 26.11
CA PRO A 8 -1.30 39.07 26.36
C PRO A 8 -1.15 38.23 25.09
N ALA A 9 0.08 38.12 24.61
CA ALA A 9 0.46 37.27 23.50
C ALA A 9 -0.01 35.83 23.76
N LEU A 10 -0.84 35.31 22.86
CA LEU A 10 -1.28 33.91 22.84
C LEU A 10 -0.04 33.00 22.81
N ALA A 11 0.28 32.42 23.97
CA ALA A 11 1.35 31.44 24.10
C ALA A 11 1.06 30.26 23.16
N THR A 12 1.87 30.12 22.11
CA THR A 12 1.84 28.96 21.21
C THR A 12 2.15 27.72 22.02
N ARG A 13 1.13 26.89 22.27
CA ARG A 13 1.30 25.59 22.95
C ARG A 13 2.37 24.76 22.21
N PRO A 14 3.40 24.26 22.91
CA PRO A 14 4.38 23.37 22.30
C PRO A 14 3.67 22.12 21.76
N LYS A 15 3.90 21.81 20.48
CA LYS A 15 3.40 20.57 19.85
C LYS A 15 4.01 19.39 20.59
N ALA A 16 3.16 18.53 21.14
CA ALA A 16 3.62 17.27 21.73
C ALA A 16 4.47 16.47 20.72
N PRO A 17 5.58 15.85 21.16
CA PRO A 17 6.43 15.07 20.29
C PRO A 17 5.63 13.92 19.66
N ARG A 18 5.77 13.75 18.35
CA ARG A 18 5.14 12.63 17.62
C ARG A 18 5.69 11.32 18.18
N SER A 19 4.81 10.36 18.47
CA SER A 19 5.25 9.05 18.95
C SER A 19 6.02 8.31 17.85
N ALA A 20 6.98 7.45 18.21
CA ALA A 20 7.77 6.65 17.25
C ALA A 20 6.88 5.88 16.25
N TYR A 21 5.70 5.43 16.72
CA TYR A 21 4.66 4.83 15.89
C TYR A 21 4.17 5.77 14.77
N GLN A 22 3.87 7.04 15.08
CA GLN A 22 3.42 8.01 14.08
C GLN A 22 4.52 8.32 13.06
N THR A 23 5.78 8.38 13.49
CA THR A 23 6.92 8.57 12.59
C THR A 23 7.07 7.39 11.64
N ALA A 24 7.08 6.15 12.16
CA ALA A 24 7.18 4.94 11.34
C ALA A 24 6.03 4.84 10.32
N LEU A 25 4.82 5.19 10.76
CA LEU A 25 3.60 5.21 9.96
C LEU A 25 3.67 6.22 8.81
N VAL A 26 4.16 7.44 9.07
CA VAL A 26 4.35 8.47 8.04
C VAL A 26 5.46 8.09 7.07
N VAL A 27 6.59 7.58 7.58
CA VAL A 27 7.70 7.11 6.74
C VAL A 27 7.24 6.00 5.82
N ALA A 28 6.57 4.97 6.34
CA ALA A 28 6.05 3.87 5.51
C ALA A 28 5.10 4.36 4.41
N SER A 29 4.24 5.36 4.69
CA SER A 29 3.36 5.96 3.69
C SER A 29 4.12 6.71 2.60
N TRP A 30 5.15 7.48 2.96
CA TRP A 30 6.00 8.15 1.97
C TRP A 30 6.79 7.15 1.14
N THR A 31 7.37 6.13 1.77
CA THR A 31 8.06 5.04 1.07
C THR A 31 7.13 4.34 0.09
N ALA A 32 5.86 4.12 0.46
CA ALA A 32 4.86 3.53 -0.44
C ALA A 32 4.57 4.44 -1.65
N LEU A 33 4.38 5.74 -1.45
CA LEU A 33 4.14 6.68 -2.56
C LEU A 33 5.35 6.82 -3.47
N CYS A 34 6.56 6.88 -2.91
CA CYS A 34 7.80 6.88 -3.68
C CYS A 34 7.93 5.56 -4.46
N GLY A 35 7.66 4.42 -3.82
CA GLY A 35 7.67 3.11 -4.47
C GLY A 35 6.68 3.02 -5.63
N VAL A 36 5.44 3.47 -5.45
CA VAL A 36 4.44 3.56 -6.54
C VAL A 36 4.92 4.47 -7.66
N SER A 37 5.48 5.64 -7.34
CA SER A 37 5.98 6.59 -8.34
C SER A 37 7.13 5.99 -9.15
N ILE A 38 8.10 5.36 -8.49
CA ILE A 38 9.22 4.66 -9.13
C ILE A 38 8.68 3.50 -9.98
N ALA A 39 7.74 2.72 -9.48
CA ALA A 39 7.13 1.62 -10.23
C ALA A 39 6.41 2.12 -11.49
N CYS A 40 5.67 3.23 -11.41
CA CYS A 40 5.04 3.86 -12.57
C CYS A 40 6.06 4.40 -13.58
N ILE A 41 7.14 5.03 -13.13
CA ILE A 41 8.22 5.52 -14.02
C ILE A 41 8.94 4.34 -14.69
N ALA A 42 9.30 3.33 -13.90
CA ALA A 42 9.91 2.11 -14.41
C ALA A 42 8.98 1.36 -15.36
N TRP A 43 7.67 1.44 -15.17
CA TRP A 43 6.69 0.90 -16.09
C TRP A 43 6.63 1.68 -17.42
N LEU A 44 6.76 3.02 -17.41
CA LEU A 44 6.82 3.85 -18.62
C LEU A 44 8.12 3.68 -19.42
N TRP A 45 9.26 3.52 -18.73
CA TRP A 45 10.57 3.40 -19.37
C TRP A 45 11.02 1.95 -19.60
N GLY A 46 10.42 0.98 -18.90
CA GLY A 46 10.73 -0.44 -19.01
C GLY A 46 12.23 -0.73 -18.92
N PRO A 47 12.93 -0.48 -17.79
CA PRO A 47 14.34 -0.78 -17.68
C PRO A 47 14.53 -2.28 -17.92
N ARG A 48 15.16 -2.63 -19.04
CA ARG A 48 15.47 -4.00 -19.41
C ARG A 48 16.67 -4.45 -18.60
N VAL A 49 16.44 -4.74 -17.33
CA VAL A 49 17.46 -5.33 -16.46
C VAL A 49 17.55 -6.82 -16.81
N GLU A 50 18.53 -7.17 -17.64
CA GLU A 50 18.68 -8.52 -18.21
C GLU A 50 18.71 -9.63 -17.14
N SER A 51 19.33 -9.37 -15.99
CA SER A 51 19.38 -10.30 -14.86
C SER A 51 18.00 -10.58 -14.25
N LEU A 52 17.15 -9.56 -14.13
CA LEU A 52 15.78 -9.71 -13.64
C LEU A 52 14.92 -10.47 -14.66
N VAL A 53 15.10 -10.16 -15.95
CA VAL A 53 14.40 -10.86 -17.04
C VAL A 53 14.79 -12.35 -17.09
N ALA A 54 16.07 -12.67 -16.89
CA ALA A 54 16.54 -14.04 -16.84
C ALA A 54 15.88 -14.81 -15.67
N LEU A 55 15.80 -14.20 -14.49
CA LEU A 55 15.15 -14.78 -13.32
C LEU A 55 13.64 -14.98 -13.54
N GLN A 56 12.99 -13.99 -14.14
CA GLN A 56 11.56 -14.01 -14.47
C GLN A 56 11.19 -15.10 -15.49
N ARG A 57 12.14 -15.56 -16.31
CA ARG A 57 11.89 -16.68 -17.24
C ARG A 57 11.85 -18.04 -16.55
N LEU A 58 12.39 -18.15 -15.34
CA LEU A 58 12.38 -19.40 -14.59
C LEU A 58 10.98 -19.72 -14.07
N HIS A 59 10.45 -20.89 -14.44
CA HIS A 59 9.12 -21.32 -14.02
C HIS A 59 8.99 -21.41 -12.50
N ALA A 60 9.98 -22.01 -11.83
CA ALA A 60 10.02 -22.11 -10.36
C ALA A 60 9.99 -20.73 -9.68
N TYR A 61 10.68 -19.74 -10.24
CA TYR A 61 10.66 -18.38 -9.71
C TYR A 61 9.27 -17.76 -9.77
N LYS A 62 8.56 -17.88 -10.91
CA LYS A 62 7.20 -17.38 -11.07
C LYS A 62 6.22 -18.07 -10.12
N GLN A 63 6.34 -19.39 -9.95
CA GLN A 63 5.49 -20.14 -9.02
C GLN A 63 5.70 -19.69 -7.57
N VAL A 64 6.95 -19.64 -7.09
CA VAL A 64 7.27 -19.24 -5.72
C VAL A 64 6.79 -17.81 -5.45
N THR A 65 7.13 -16.86 -6.32
CA THR A 65 6.72 -15.46 -6.15
C THR A 65 5.20 -15.29 -6.26
N GLY A 66 4.52 -16.06 -7.11
CA GLY A 66 3.07 -16.09 -7.22
C GLY A 66 2.39 -16.62 -5.97
N TYR A 67 2.84 -17.76 -5.43
CA TYR A 67 2.32 -18.32 -4.18
C TYR A 67 2.57 -17.38 -2.99
N CYS A 68 3.75 -16.77 -2.92
CA CYS A 68 4.05 -15.77 -1.90
C CYS A 68 3.07 -14.58 -2.00
N LEU A 69 2.81 -14.05 -3.20
CA LEU A 69 1.86 -12.96 -3.40
C LEU A 69 0.44 -13.34 -2.96
N VAL A 70 -0.04 -14.53 -3.32
CA VAL A 70 -1.36 -15.02 -2.92
C VAL A 70 -1.45 -15.22 -1.41
N GLY A 71 -0.41 -15.79 -0.81
CA GLY A 71 -0.33 -15.98 0.64
C GLY A 71 -0.33 -14.65 1.39
N LEU A 72 0.46 -13.67 0.93
CA LEU A 72 0.50 -12.33 1.50
C LEU A 72 -0.84 -11.61 1.35
N LEU A 73 -1.48 -11.67 0.18
CA LEU A 73 -2.78 -11.05 -0.07
C LEU A 73 -3.87 -11.69 0.81
N SER A 74 -3.88 -13.02 0.92
CA SER A 74 -4.84 -13.74 1.77
C SER A 74 -4.64 -13.40 3.24
N PHE A 75 -3.38 -13.32 3.68
CA PHE A 75 -3.05 -12.89 5.03
C PHE A 75 -3.49 -11.45 5.27
N ASP A 76 -3.23 -10.55 4.32
CA ASP A 76 -3.59 -9.13 4.41
C ASP A 76 -5.10 -8.93 4.54
N LEU A 77 -5.90 -9.66 3.75
CA LEU A 77 -7.37 -9.68 3.88
C LEU A 77 -7.81 -10.25 5.24
N SER A 78 -7.12 -11.27 5.75
CA SER A 78 -7.41 -11.84 7.07
C SER A 78 -7.15 -10.85 8.22
N LEU A 79 -6.20 -9.92 8.06
CA LEU A 79 -5.93 -8.87 9.05
C LEU A 79 -7.16 -7.99 9.30
N ALA A 80 -7.99 -7.75 8.28
CA ALA A 80 -9.23 -7.00 8.44
C ALA A 80 -10.22 -7.73 9.37
N LEU A 81 -10.26 -9.06 9.32
CA LEU A 81 -11.10 -9.90 10.20
C LEU A 81 -10.52 -9.94 11.62
N ILE A 82 -9.20 -10.11 11.74
CA ILE A 82 -8.48 -10.15 13.03
C ILE A 82 -8.64 -8.82 13.76
N LYS A 83 -8.54 -7.69 13.05
CA LYS A 83 -8.70 -6.34 13.61
C LYS A 83 -10.06 -6.14 14.27
N ARG A 84 -11.13 -6.74 13.74
CA ARG A 84 -12.49 -6.67 14.31
C ARG A 84 -12.60 -7.37 15.68
N ARG A 85 -11.73 -8.35 15.96
CA ARG A 85 -11.74 -9.13 17.20
C ARG A 85 -10.78 -8.58 18.27
N LEU A 86 -9.85 -7.71 17.89
CA LEU A 86 -8.88 -7.13 18.82
C LEU A 86 -9.45 -5.93 19.56
N ILE A 87 -9.63 -6.08 20.88
CA ILE A 87 -10.07 -5.03 21.81
C ILE A 87 -8.81 -4.42 22.46
N GLY A 88 -8.20 -3.41 21.85
CA GLY A 88 -7.07 -2.71 22.48
C GLY A 88 -6.11 -1.99 21.52
N GLY A 89 -5.62 -0.83 21.96
CA GLY A 89 -4.87 0.10 21.10
C GLY A 89 -3.46 -0.35 20.71
N GLY A 90 -2.76 -1.15 21.53
CA GLY A 90 -1.39 -1.59 21.23
C GLY A 90 -1.31 -2.59 20.08
N ALA A 91 -2.07 -3.70 20.19
CA ALA A 91 -2.13 -4.73 19.16
C ALA A 91 -2.70 -4.21 17.84
N GLN A 92 -3.72 -3.33 17.88
CA GLN A 92 -4.26 -2.70 16.67
C GLN A 92 -3.23 -1.82 15.95
N ARG A 93 -2.39 -1.08 16.67
CA ARG A 93 -1.31 -0.28 16.08
C ARG A 93 -0.26 -1.15 15.42
N ALA A 94 0.17 -2.24 16.08
CA ALA A 94 1.10 -3.20 15.51
C ALA A 94 0.55 -3.86 14.24
N LEU A 95 -0.73 -4.28 14.27
CA LEU A 95 -1.41 -4.87 13.11
C LEU A 95 -1.51 -3.89 11.94
N GLN A 96 -1.80 -2.62 12.22
CA GLN A 96 -1.85 -1.58 11.19
C GLN A 96 -0.47 -1.29 10.58
N LEU A 97 0.59 -1.41 11.37
CA LEU A 97 1.96 -1.30 10.85
C LEU A 97 2.33 -2.52 10.01
N ALA A 98 1.97 -3.72 10.47
CA ALA A 98 2.18 -4.98 9.73
C ALA A 98 1.48 -4.96 8.37
N HIS A 99 0.20 -4.57 8.30
CA HIS A 99 -0.55 -4.40 7.05
C HIS A 99 0.19 -3.52 6.02
N ARG A 100 0.87 -2.46 6.48
CA ARG A 100 1.60 -1.56 5.58
C ARG A 100 2.90 -2.15 5.07
N PHE A 101 3.65 -2.82 5.95
CA PHE A 101 4.84 -3.54 5.54
C PHE A 101 4.48 -4.67 4.57
N LEU A 102 3.36 -5.37 4.80
CA LEU A 102 2.84 -6.36 3.87
C LEU A 102 2.49 -5.72 2.52
N GLY A 103 1.78 -4.59 2.51
CA GLY A 103 1.48 -3.84 1.28
C GLY A 103 2.73 -3.44 0.49
N LEU A 104 3.76 -2.94 1.18
CA LEU A 104 5.06 -2.62 0.57
C LEU A 104 5.77 -3.85 0.02
N THR A 105 5.79 -4.95 0.78
CA THR A 105 6.40 -6.22 0.36
C THR A 105 5.66 -6.79 -0.84
N MET A 106 4.33 -6.73 -0.86
CA MET A 106 3.50 -7.13 -2.01
C MET A 106 3.80 -6.27 -3.24
N LEU A 107 3.97 -4.95 -3.08
CA LEU A 107 4.36 -4.07 -4.18
C LEU A 107 5.71 -4.49 -4.79
N VAL A 108 6.73 -4.70 -3.96
CA VAL A 108 8.05 -5.15 -4.42
C VAL A 108 7.98 -6.51 -5.08
N LEU A 109 7.32 -7.48 -4.45
CA LEU A 109 7.16 -8.82 -5.01
C LEU A 109 6.38 -8.81 -6.31
N LEU A 110 5.37 -7.95 -6.47
CA LEU A 110 4.61 -7.83 -7.72
C LEU A 110 5.48 -7.30 -8.85
N VAL A 111 6.28 -6.25 -8.59
CA VAL A 111 7.23 -5.72 -9.58
C VAL A 111 8.25 -6.80 -9.98
N MET A 112 8.71 -7.59 -9.02
CA MET A 112 9.64 -8.69 -9.30
C MET A 112 8.98 -9.86 -10.04
N HIS A 113 7.76 -10.25 -9.65
CA HIS A 113 7.00 -11.37 -10.20
C HIS A 113 6.54 -11.10 -11.63
N ALA A 114 5.94 -9.93 -11.85
CA ALA A 114 5.47 -9.53 -13.16
C ALA A 114 6.67 -9.05 -13.99
N GLY A 115 7.39 -8.02 -13.54
CA GLY A 115 8.38 -7.28 -14.32
C GLY A 115 7.86 -5.92 -14.80
N PHE A 116 8.45 -5.41 -15.88
CA PHE A 116 8.16 -4.05 -16.38
C PHE A 116 7.44 -4.03 -17.75
N ALA A 117 7.29 -5.18 -18.42
CA ALA A 117 6.72 -5.28 -19.77
C ALA A 117 5.42 -6.12 -19.76
N HIS A 118 4.33 -5.53 -19.26
CA HIS A 118 3.02 -6.19 -19.18
C HIS A 118 2.01 -5.57 -20.15
N ALA A 119 1.30 -6.44 -20.87
CA ALA A 119 0.16 -6.08 -21.70
C ALA A 119 -1.11 -6.82 -21.20
N GLY A 120 -2.28 -6.24 -21.46
CA GLY A 120 -3.57 -6.86 -21.16
C GLY A 120 -3.83 -7.04 -19.66
N PHE A 121 -4.14 -8.27 -19.24
CA PHE A 121 -4.58 -8.58 -17.88
C PHE A 121 -3.57 -8.18 -16.78
N LEU A 122 -2.27 -8.45 -16.97
CA LEU A 122 -1.23 -8.09 -16.00
C LEU A 122 -1.11 -6.58 -15.80
N HIS A 123 -1.42 -5.80 -16.84
CA HIS A 123 -1.44 -4.34 -16.76
C HIS A 123 -2.57 -3.85 -15.84
N ALA A 124 -3.77 -4.42 -15.99
CA ALA A 124 -4.90 -4.08 -15.12
C ALA A 124 -4.58 -4.43 -13.65
N THR A 125 -4.02 -5.62 -13.40
CA THR A 125 -3.61 -6.04 -12.05
C THR A 125 -2.58 -5.10 -11.45
N PHE A 126 -1.55 -4.71 -12.22
CA PHE A 126 -0.53 -3.77 -11.78
C PHE A 126 -1.13 -2.39 -11.43
N ALA A 127 -1.97 -1.83 -12.31
CA ALA A 127 -2.63 -0.55 -12.08
C ALA A 127 -3.52 -0.57 -10.83
N VAL A 128 -4.28 -1.65 -10.63
CA VAL A 128 -5.11 -1.83 -9.42
C VAL A 128 -4.23 -1.93 -8.17
N THR A 129 -3.10 -2.64 -8.21
CA THR A 129 -2.16 -2.67 -7.08
C THR A 129 -1.60 -1.28 -6.75
N MET A 130 -1.18 -0.50 -7.74
CA MET A 130 -0.71 0.87 -7.52
C MET A 130 -1.80 1.73 -6.86
N LEU A 131 -3.04 1.60 -7.33
CA LEU A 131 -4.19 2.31 -6.78
C LEU A 131 -4.46 1.94 -5.32
N VAL A 132 -4.44 0.65 -4.98
CA VAL A 132 -4.60 0.15 -3.60
C VAL A 132 -3.53 0.78 -2.71
N VAL A 133 -2.25 0.67 -3.10
CA VAL A 133 -1.12 1.15 -2.28
C VAL A 133 -1.16 2.66 -2.14
N ALA A 134 -1.40 3.40 -3.22
CA ALA A 134 -1.50 4.85 -3.19
C ALA A 134 -2.66 5.34 -2.32
N ALA A 135 -3.86 4.76 -2.48
CA ALA A 135 -5.03 5.11 -1.67
C ALA A 135 -4.78 4.82 -0.18
N GLY A 136 -4.16 3.69 0.14
CA GLY A 136 -3.80 3.32 1.51
C GLY A 136 -2.77 4.28 2.14
N ALA A 137 -1.78 4.72 1.36
CA ALA A 137 -0.79 5.70 1.81
C ALA A 137 -1.40 7.11 2.00
N LEU A 138 -2.27 7.53 1.08
CA LEU A 138 -2.97 8.82 1.12
C LEU A 138 -3.86 8.95 2.36
N LEU A 139 -4.61 7.91 2.73
CA LEU A 139 -5.44 7.88 3.95
C LEU A 139 -4.67 8.26 5.21
N ASN A 140 -3.38 7.96 5.23
CA ASN A 140 -2.54 8.20 6.38
C ASN A 140 -1.88 9.59 6.39
N LEU A 141 -1.61 10.15 5.22
CA LEU A 141 -1.00 11.46 5.06
C LEU A 141 -2.04 12.58 5.09
N LEU A 142 -3.31 12.26 4.85
CA LEU A 142 -4.41 13.19 4.96
C LEU A 142 -4.54 13.71 6.41
N PRO A 143 -4.44 15.02 6.62
CA PRO A 143 -4.58 15.59 7.96
C PRO A 143 -6.02 15.37 8.46
N ALA A 144 -6.18 15.04 9.75
CA ALA A 144 -7.47 14.81 10.41
C ALA A 144 -8.53 15.91 10.14
N LYS A 145 -8.08 17.15 9.88
CA LYS A 145 -8.94 18.30 9.55
C LYS A 145 -9.57 18.26 8.15
N ARG A 146 -9.05 17.42 7.24
CA ARG A 146 -9.57 17.22 5.86
C ARG A 146 -10.17 15.82 5.65
N LEU A 147 -10.26 15.02 6.72
CA LEU A 147 -10.77 13.65 6.75
C LEU A 147 -12.31 13.57 6.77
N GLY A 148 -12.98 14.57 6.22
CA GLY A 148 -14.43 14.54 5.97
C GLY A 148 -14.78 13.54 4.87
N THR A 149 -15.60 13.95 3.91
CA THR A 149 -16.03 13.10 2.78
C THR A 149 -14.86 12.47 2.01
N TRP A 150 -13.75 13.20 1.81
CA TRP A 150 -12.55 12.70 1.12
C TRP A 150 -11.91 11.47 1.77
N GLY A 151 -11.88 11.42 3.11
CA GLY A 151 -11.36 10.26 3.82
C GLY A 151 -12.24 9.04 3.62
N GLN A 152 -13.56 9.23 3.61
CA GLN A 152 -14.53 8.15 3.35
C GLN A 152 -14.40 7.62 1.92
N TRP A 153 -14.34 8.51 0.92
CA TRP A 153 -14.14 8.13 -0.48
C TRP A 153 -12.81 7.39 -0.70
N THR A 154 -11.72 7.88 -0.11
CA THR A 154 -10.41 7.22 -0.25
C THR A 154 -10.39 5.86 0.44
N THR A 155 -11.12 5.71 1.56
CA THR A 155 -11.27 4.41 2.25
C THR A 155 -12.07 3.44 1.39
N ALA A 156 -13.20 3.90 0.84
CA ALA A 156 -14.03 3.11 -0.06
C ALA A 156 -13.22 2.67 -1.29
N LEU A 157 -12.49 3.59 -1.91
CA LEU A 157 -11.61 3.32 -3.05
C LEU A 157 -10.55 2.26 -2.73
N HIS A 158 -9.87 2.37 -1.58
CA HIS A 158 -8.87 1.41 -1.16
C HIS A 158 -9.46 0.01 -0.95
N ILE A 159 -10.63 -0.09 -0.31
CA ILE A 159 -11.32 -1.36 -0.09
C ILE A 159 -11.79 -1.96 -1.42
N CYS A 160 -12.47 -1.17 -2.26
CA CYS A 160 -12.94 -1.62 -3.57
C CYS A 160 -11.80 -2.09 -4.46
N ALA A 161 -10.70 -1.33 -4.51
CA ALA A 161 -9.52 -1.70 -5.27
C ALA A 161 -8.84 -2.96 -4.68
N GLY A 162 -8.85 -3.14 -3.36
CA GLY A 162 -8.34 -4.34 -2.70
C GLY A 162 -9.17 -5.58 -3.02
N CYS A 163 -10.50 -5.47 -3.00
CA CYS A 163 -11.41 -6.53 -3.45
C CYS A 163 -11.22 -6.86 -4.93
N LEU A 164 -11.06 -5.85 -5.78
CA LEU A 164 -10.77 -6.04 -7.19
C LEU A 164 -9.41 -6.73 -7.39
N LEU A 165 -8.38 -6.33 -6.65
CA LEU A 165 -7.06 -6.99 -6.70
C LEU A 165 -7.16 -8.47 -6.31
N ALA A 166 -7.95 -8.80 -5.29
CA ALA A 166 -8.21 -10.19 -4.91
C ALA A 166 -8.92 -10.98 -6.01
N ALA A 167 -9.95 -10.40 -6.62
CA ALA A 167 -10.66 -11.02 -7.74
C ALA A 167 -9.73 -11.25 -8.95
N LEU A 168 -8.91 -10.25 -9.30
CA LEU A 168 -7.89 -10.38 -10.35
C LEU A 168 -6.87 -11.45 -9.98
N GLY A 169 -6.40 -11.52 -8.74
CA GLY A 169 -5.50 -12.56 -8.26
C GLY A 169 -6.08 -13.97 -8.45
N VAL A 170 -7.34 -14.20 -8.07
CA VAL A 170 -8.03 -15.48 -8.30
C VAL A 170 -8.17 -15.78 -9.79
N MET A 171 -8.57 -14.78 -10.59
CA MET A 171 -8.68 -14.95 -12.04
C MET A 171 -7.33 -15.26 -12.69
N HIS A 172 -6.24 -14.65 -12.21
CA HIS A 172 -4.89 -14.94 -12.66
C HIS A 172 -4.50 -16.38 -12.38
N LEU A 173 -4.74 -16.85 -11.15
CA LEU A 173 -4.49 -18.25 -10.77
C LEU A 173 -5.31 -19.20 -11.65
N TYR A 174 -6.59 -18.90 -11.86
CA TYR A 174 -7.42 -19.68 -12.76
C TYR A 174 -6.81 -19.76 -14.16
N PHE A 175 -6.37 -18.64 -14.76
CA PHE A 175 -5.73 -18.67 -16.07
C PHE A 175 -4.43 -19.46 -16.09
N VAL A 176 -3.59 -19.29 -15.06
CA VAL A 176 -2.31 -20.00 -14.97
C VAL A 176 -2.52 -21.50 -14.74
N TYR A 177 -3.57 -21.95 -14.06
CA TYR A 177 -3.81 -23.38 -13.87
C TYR A 177 -4.64 -24.03 -14.98
N ALA A 178 -5.61 -23.30 -15.54
CA ALA A 178 -6.51 -23.83 -16.56
C ALA A 178 -5.91 -23.81 -17.98
N TYR A 179 -4.91 -22.96 -18.22
CA TYR A 179 -4.34 -22.76 -19.57
C TYR A 179 -2.81 -22.80 -19.62
N ALA A 180 -2.11 -23.28 -18.57
CA ALA A 180 -0.67 -23.53 -18.64
C ALA A 180 -0.32 -24.95 -19.11
N GLU A 181 -1.13 -25.52 -20.00
CA GLU A 181 -0.75 -26.68 -20.82
C GLU A 181 0.20 -26.28 -21.94
#